data_AF-A0A820RLL5-F1
#
_entry.id   AF-A0A820RLL5-F1
#
_cell.length_a   1.000
_cell.length_b   1.000
_cell.length_c   1.000
_cell.angle_alpha   90.00
_cell.angle_beta   90.00
_cell.angle_gamma   90.00
#
_symmetry.space_group_name_H-M   'P 1'
#
loop_
_entity.id
_entity.type
_entity.pdbx_description
1 polymer ?
#
loop_
_entity_poly.entity_id
_entity_poly.type
_entity_poly.pdbx_seq_one_letter_code
_entity_poly.pdbx_strand_id
1 'polypeptide(L)'
;ISLYCIFLYSTYTTQLITVEINKPTYSTYESLSLNYSQSLQCFCSNISIPYQSFLTIKPRFHNLCSSQFVSQDWINYLYGDGDLVYRYSFTDFQASAVGQFQLLTSLCEISQETVNDSLVQLLTSDYNDLQLLSEQRLDQLISISYTKF
;
A
#
# COMPACT_ATOMS: atom_id res chain seq x y z
N ILE A 1 7.20 15.97 -64.31
CA ILE A 1 6.51 16.46 -63.09
C ILE A 1 6.23 15.31 -62.11
N SER A 2 5.59 14.19 -62.51
CA SER A 2 5.35 13.06 -61.59
C SER A 2 6.61 12.42 -60.99
N LEU A 3 7.64 12.16 -61.79
CA LEU A 3 8.90 11.57 -61.32
C LEU A 3 9.67 12.48 -60.33
N TYR A 4 9.57 13.80 -60.52
CA TYR A 4 10.19 14.79 -59.63
C TYR A 4 9.46 14.85 -58.27
N CYS A 5 8.12 14.76 -58.28
CA CYS A 5 7.34 14.69 -57.05
C CYS A 5 7.63 13.40 -56.25
N ILE A 6 7.81 12.26 -56.93
CA ILE A 6 8.17 10.99 -56.29
C ILE A 6 9.57 11.06 -55.65
N PHE A 7 10.54 11.67 -56.33
CA PHE A 7 11.91 11.84 -55.81
C PHE A 7 11.97 12.76 -54.58
N LEU A 8 11.20 13.85 -54.59
CA LEU A 8 11.07 14.71 -53.41
C LEU A 8 10.36 14.01 -52.25
N TYR A 9 9.34 13.20 -52.53
CA TYR A 9 8.63 12.44 -51.51
C TYR A 9 9.54 11.37 -50.86
N SER A 10 10.37 10.68 -51.65
CA SER A 10 11.27 9.64 -51.12
C SER A 10 12.45 10.20 -50.34
N THR A 11 12.78 11.48 -50.50
CA THR A 11 13.85 12.15 -49.73
C THR A 11 13.34 12.71 -48.40
N TYR A 12 12.03 12.92 -48.27
CA TYR A 12 11.36 13.45 -47.07
C TYR A 12 10.83 12.38 -46.11
N THR A 13 11.08 11.10 -46.39
CA THR A 13 10.67 10.02 -45.48
C THR A 13 11.49 10.07 -44.20
N THR A 14 10.85 10.51 -43.12
CA THR A 14 11.40 10.46 -41.77
C THR A 14 11.65 9.01 -41.36
N GLN A 15 12.87 8.71 -40.93
CA GLN A 15 13.23 7.39 -40.40
C GLN A 15 13.08 7.39 -38.88
N LEU A 16 12.42 6.38 -38.34
CA LEU A 16 12.40 6.10 -36.91
C LEU A 16 13.69 5.37 -36.55
N ILE A 17 14.44 5.93 -35.60
CA ILE A 17 15.67 5.32 -35.08
C ILE A 17 15.44 4.96 -33.62
N THR A 18 15.77 3.72 -33.26
CA THR A 18 15.77 3.26 -31.87
C THR A 18 17.14 3.54 -31.26
N VAL A 19 17.15 4.26 -30.14
CA VAL A 19 18.36 4.53 -29.36
C VAL A 19 18.27 3.82 -28.02
N GLU A 20 19.27 3.00 -27.69
CA GLU A 20 19.36 2.29 -26.42
C GLU A 20 20.29 3.03 -25.46
N ILE A 21 19.82 3.24 -24.22
CA ILE A 21 20.59 3.90 -23.16
C ILE A 21 20.68 2.93 -21.98
N ASN A 22 21.90 2.48 -21.68
CA ASN A 22 22.15 1.52 -20.62
C ASN A 22 22.16 2.20 -19.25
N LYS A 23 21.37 1.69 -18.29
CA LYS A 23 21.30 2.15 -16.89
C LYS A 23 21.23 3.68 -16.77
N PRO A 24 20.19 4.32 -17.36
CA PRO A 24 20.05 5.78 -17.31
C PRO A 24 19.92 6.26 -15.87
N THR A 25 20.37 7.49 -15.61
CA THR A 25 20.03 8.16 -14.34
C THR A 25 18.55 8.54 -14.34
N TYR A 26 17.97 8.75 -13.17
CA TYR A 26 16.59 9.23 -13.05
C TYR A 26 16.35 10.53 -13.84
N SER A 27 17.27 11.51 -13.74
CA SER A 27 17.18 12.78 -14.49
C SER A 27 17.21 12.60 -16.01
N THR A 28 17.96 11.60 -16.50
CA THR A 28 18.00 11.25 -17.93
C THR A 28 16.67 10.67 -18.38
N TYR A 29 16.10 9.74 -17.59
CA TYR A 29 14.77 9.19 -17.85
C TYR A 29 13.70 10.28 -17.89
N GLU A 30 13.68 11.18 -16.89
CA GLU A 30 12.70 12.26 -16.80
C GLU A 30 12.76 13.18 -18.03
N SER A 31 13.97 13.59 -18.41
CA SER A 31 14.19 14.42 -19.61
C SER A 31 13.72 13.74 -20.90
N LEU A 32 13.96 12.42 -21.03
CA LEU A 32 13.51 11.65 -22.18
C LEU A 32 11.99 11.41 -22.16
N SER A 33 11.41 11.22 -20.98
CA SER A 33 9.97 11.01 -20.82
C SER A 33 9.18 12.26 -21.23
N LEU A 34 9.70 13.46 -20.93
CA LEU A 34 9.10 14.72 -21.38
C LEU A 34 9.07 14.87 -22.90
N ASN A 35 10.14 14.45 -23.59
CA ASN A 35 10.28 14.68 -25.03
C ASN A 35 9.80 13.50 -25.90
N TYR A 36 9.74 12.28 -25.34
CA TYR A 36 9.52 11.04 -26.08
C TYR A 36 8.54 10.08 -25.38
N SER A 37 7.63 10.58 -24.53
CA SER A 37 6.68 9.78 -23.72
C SER A 37 5.94 8.67 -24.49
N GLN A 38 5.58 8.92 -25.75
CA GLN A 38 4.82 7.96 -26.57
C GLN A 38 5.63 6.78 -27.08
N SER A 39 6.96 6.92 -27.19
CA SER A 39 7.86 5.92 -27.76
C SER A 39 8.93 5.42 -26.79
N LEU A 40 9.08 6.07 -25.64
CA LEU A 40 10.06 5.69 -24.62
C LEU A 40 9.67 4.37 -23.96
N GLN A 41 10.58 3.41 -23.98
CA GLN A 41 10.47 2.16 -23.24
C GLN A 41 11.63 2.05 -22.25
N CYS A 42 11.31 1.88 -20.97
CA CYS A 42 12.31 1.72 -19.92
C CYS A 42 12.04 0.40 -19.21
N PHE A 43 12.79 -0.64 -19.59
CA PHE A 43 12.65 -1.96 -18.99
C PHE A 43 13.40 -2.04 -17.66
N CYS A 44 12.78 -2.68 -16.67
CA CYS A 44 13.39 -2.93 -15.38
C CYS A 44 14.48 -4.01 -15.50
N SER A 45 15.64 -3.78 -14.88
CA SER A 45 16.70 -4.81 -14.84
C SER A 45 16.30 -6.01 -13.97
N ASN A 46 15.51 -5.75 -12.92
CA ASN A 46 14.89 -6.76 -12.08
C ASN A 46 13.37 -6.61 -12.23
N ILE A 47 12.74 -7.66 -12.75
CA ILE A 47 11.29 -7.67 -13.00
C ILE A 47 10.52 -7.87 -11.68
N SER A 48 11.15 -8.52 -10.71
CA SER A 48 10.61 -8.76 -9.37
C SER A 48 11.50 -8.05 -8.33
N ILE A 49 10.87 -7.22 -7.50
CA ILE A 49 11.52 -6.50 -6.41
C ILE A 49 10.70 -6.71 -5.13
N PRO A 50 11.24 -7.34 -4.07
CA PRO A 50 10.52 -7.52 -2.81
C PRO A 50 10.08 -6.19 -2.22
N TYR A 51 8.83 -6.06 -1.80
CA TYR A 51 8.32 -4.80 -1.22
C TYR A 51 9.15 -4.32 -0.03
N GLN A 52 9.63 -5.25 0.81
CA GLN A 52 10.52 -4.94 1.95
C GLN A 52 11.80 -4.17 1.58
N SER A 53 12.23 -4.18 0.31
CA SER A 53 13.45 -3.47 -0.12
C SER A 53 13.26 -1.96 -0.27
N PHE A 54 12.03 -1.48 -0.47
CA PHE A 54 11.74 -0.06 -0.69
C PHE A 54 10.56 0.47 0.14
N LEU A 55 9.77 -0.40 0.75
CA LEU A 55 8.59 -0.04 1.53
C LEU A 55 8.85 -0.26 3.02
N THR A 56 8.56 0.76 3.84
CA THR A 56 8.58 0.66 5.31
C THR A 56 7.24 1.09 5.86
N ILE A 57 6.51 0.17 6.48
CA ILE A 57 5.23 0.44 7.14
C ILE A 57 5.38 0.19 8.64
N LYS A 58 4.98 1.17 9.45
CA LYS A 58 4.96 1.06 10.91
C LYS A 58 3.52 1.26 11.39
N PRO A 59 2.76 0.19 11.65
CA PRO A 59 1.37 0.33 12.09
C PRO A 59 1.31 1.04 13.44
N ARG A 60 0.28 1.88 13.60
CA ARG A 60 -0.06 2.51 14.88
C ARG A 60 -1.45 2.08 15.26
N PHE A 61 -1.55 1.31 16.34
CA PHE A 61 -2.82 0.89 16.89
C PHE A 61 -3.39 1.97 17.80
N HIS A 62 -4.71 1.93 18.00
CA HIS A 62 -5.38 2.88 18.87
C HIS A 62 -4.86 2.74 20.31
N ASN A 63 -4.63 3.86 21.01
CA ASN A 63 -4.07 3.87 22.38
C ASN A 63 -4.90 3.05 23.38
N LEU A 64 -6.18 2.80 23.09
CA LEU A 64 -7.04 1.92 23.87
C LEU A 64 -6.50 0.49 23.97
N CYS A 65 -5.89 -0.03 22.89
CA CYS A 65 -5.34 -1.39 22.83
C CYS A 65 -4.02 -1.57 23.60
N SER A 66 -3.44 -0.49 24.12
CA SER A 66 -2.29 -0.50 25.04
C SER A 66 -2.64 0.08 26.41
N SER A 67 -3.93 0.33 26.68
CA SER A 67 -4.41 0.90 27.93
C SER A 67 -4.76 -0.20 28.95
N GLN A 68 -5.00 0.22 30.20
CA GLN A 68 -5.48 -0.68 31.25
C GLN A 68 -6.81 -1.38 30.91
N PHE A 69 -7.63 -0.81 30.02
CA PHE A 69 -8.96 -1.33 29.70
C PHE A 69 -8.97 -2.68 28.98
N VAL A 70 -7.85 -3.07 28.38
CA VAL A 70 -7.67 -4.40 27.77
C VAL A 70 -6.87 -5.36 28.64
N SER A 71 -6.41 -4.91 29.82
CA SER A 71 -5.61 -5.73 30.72
C SER A 71 -6.46 -6.74 31.48
N GLN A 72 -5.86 -7.88 31.81
CA GLN A 72 -6.51 -8.88 32.65
C GLN A 72 -6.80 -8.34 34.06
N ASP A 73 -5.97 -7.43 34.58
CA ASP A 73 -6.18 -6.80 35.89
C ASP A 73 -7.47 -5.97 35.93
N TRP A 74 -7.77 -5.23 34.86
CA TRP A 74 -9.02 -4.49 34.74
C TRP A 74 -10.23 -5.42 34.67
N ILE A 75 -10.12 -6.51 33.88
CA ILE A 75 -11.18 -7.51 33.78
C ILE A 75 -11.42 -8.18 35.14
N ASN A 76 -10.37 -8.54 35.86
CA ASN A 76 -10.45 -9.14 37.19
C ASN A 76 -11.06 -8.17 38.22
N TYR A 77 -10.67 -6.89 38.16
CA TYR A 77 -11.28 -5.85 38.99
C TYR A 77 -12.79 -5.74 38.76
N LEU A 78 -13.23 -5.83 37.50
CA LEU A 78 -14.65 -5.79 37.14
C LEU A 78 -15.41 -7.06 37.53
N TYR A 79 -14.74 -8.21 37.68
CA TYR A 79 -15.33 -9.44 38.22
C TYR A 79 -15.53 -9.40 39.74
N GLY A 80 -14.74 -8.60 40.47
CA GLY A 80 -14.76 -8.54 41.93
C GLY A 80 -14.50 -9.91 42.58
N ASP A 81 -14.94 -10.11 43.82
CA ASP A 81 -14.83 -11.38 44.56
C ASP A 81 -15.79 -12.49 44.04
N GLY A 82 -16.29 -12.39 42.81
CA GLY A 82 -17.19 -13.39 42.21
C GLY A 82 -18.68 -13.28 42.61
N ASP A 83 -19.04 -12.36 43.51
CA ASP A 83 -20.42 -12.18 44.02
C ASP A 83 -21.22 -11.09 43.27
N LEU A 84 -20.63 -10.47 42.25
CA LEU A 84 -21.25 -9.34 41.53
C LEU A 84 -22.51 -9.72 40.74
N VAL A 85 -22.61 -10.98 40.29
CA VAL A 85 -23.79 -11.51 39.58
C VAL A 85 -25.03 -11.53 40.49
N TYR A 86 -24.86 -11.57 41.80
CA TYR A 86 -25.96 -11.56 42.77
C TYR A 86 -26.22 -10.18 43.40
N ARG A 87 -25.29 -9.21 43.28
CA ARG A 87 -25.40 -7.87 43.90
C ARG A 87 -25.94 -6.77 43.01
N TYR A 88 -25.86 -6.92 41.69
CA TYR A 88 -26.20 -5.86 40.73
C TYR A 88 -27.34 -6.29 39.80
N SER A 89 -28.18 -5.33 39.43
CA SER A 89 -29.26 -5.56 38.47
C SER A 89 -28.65 -5.90 37.10
N PHE A 90 -29.35 -6.70 36.30
CA PHE A 90 -28.96 -6.97 34.90
C PHE A 90 -28.91 -5.70 34.03
N THR A 91 -29.50 -4.61 34.51
CA THR A 91 -29.46 -3.28 33.88
C THR A 91 -28.20 -2.47 34.22
N ASP A 92 -27.42 -2.92 35.20
CA ASP A 92 -26.25 -2.20 35.67
C ASP A 92 -25.08 -2.44 34.71
N PHE A 93 -24.33 -1.38 34.41
CA PHE A 93 -23.18 -1.44 33.52
C PHE A 93 -22.22 -2.57 33.92
N GLN A 94 -22.01 -2.77 35.21
CA GLN A 94 -21.16 -3.79 35.81
C GLN A 94 -21.53 -5.22 35.38
N ALA A 95 -22.81 -5.50 35.16
CA ALA A 95 -23.29 -6.82 34.72
C ALA A 95 -22.85 -7.16 33.29
N SER A 96 -22.61 -6.16 32.44
CA SER A 96 -22.19 -6.33 31.04
C SER A 96 -20.76 -5.87 30.74
N ALA A 97 -20.16 -5.05 31.62
CA ALA A 97 -18.86 -4.43 31.44
C ALA A 97 -17.76 -5.46 31.20
N VAL A 98 -17.74 -6.53 32.00
CA VAL A 98 -16.76 -7.63 31.86
C VAL A 98 -16.74 -8.16 30.42
N GLY A 99 -17.90 -8.52 29.88
CA GLY A 99 -18.02 -9.05 28.51
C GLY A 99 -17.64 -8.01 27.46
N GLN A 100 -17.98 -6.74 27.66
CA GLN A 100 -17.61 -5.65 26.75
C GLN A 100 -16.09 -5.42 26.72
N PHE A 101 -15.41 -5.41 27.88
CA PHE A 101 -13.96 -5.24 27.94
C PHE A 101 -13.20 -6.48 27.47
N GLN A 102 -13.72 -7.69 27.69
CA GLN A 102 -13.20 -8.91 27.07
C GLN A 102 -13.29 -8.85 25.54
N LEU A 103 -14.44 -8.44 25.00
CA LEU A 103 -14.61 -8.24 23.56
C LEU A 103 -13.62 -7.19 23.02
N LEU A 104 -13.41 -6.10 23.76
CA LEU A 104 -12.43 -5.08 23.40
C LEU A 104 -11.00 -5.65 23.35
N THR A 105 -10.60 -6.46 24.34
CA THR A 105 -9.31 -7.14 24.34
C THR A 105 -9.15 -8.00 23.09
N SER A 106 -10.12 -8.89 22.81
CA SER A 106 -10.06 -9.76 21.62
C SER A 106 -10.05 -8.96 20.31
N LEU A 107 -10.81 -7.86 20.23
CA LEU A 107 -10.81 -7.00 19.04
C LEU A 107 -9.43 -6.37 18.82
N CYS A 108 -8.80 -5.89 19.90
CA CYS A 108 -7.45 -5.31 19.84
C CYS A 108 -6.38 -6.34 19.43
N GLU A 109 -6.47 -7.57 19.94
CA GLU A 109 -5.58 -8.68 19.59
C GLU A 109 -5.72 -9.06 18.12
N ILE A 110 -6.95 -9.37 17.69
CA ILE A 110 -7.23 -9.80 16.31
C ILE A 110 -6.87 -8.68 15.32
N SER A 111 -7.12 -7.42 15.66
CA SER A 111 -6.74 -6.28 14.80
C SER A 111 -5.22 -6.20 14.64
N GLN A 112 -4.46 -6.40 15.71
CA GLN A 112 -2.99 -6.39 15.67
C GLN A 112 -2.44 -7.56 14.86
N GLU A 113 -2.97 -8.76 15.09
CA GLU A 113 -2.60 -9.97 14.37
C GLU A 113 -2.91 -9.83 12.88
N THR A 114 -4.14 -9.44 12.53
CA THR A 114 -4.58 -9.25 11.14
C THR A 114 -3.68 -8.26 10.39
N VAL A 115 -3.35 -7.13 11.03
CA VAL A 115 -2.46 -6.12 10.42
C VAL A 115 -1.04 -6.66 10.27
N ASN A 116 -0.49 -7.32 11.28
CA ASN A 116 0.86 -7.87 11.23
C ASN A 116 0.97 -8.98 10.17
N ASP A 117 0.00 -9.88 10.08
CA ASP A 117 -0.04 -10.94 9.08
C ASP A 117 -0.15 -10.36 7.67
N SER A 118 -1.01 -9.36 7.47
CA SER A 118 -1.13 -8.65 6.20
C SER A 118 0.18 -7.95 5.81
N LEU A 119 0.88 -7.37 6.79
CA LEU A 119 2.17 -6.74 6.55
C LEU A 119 3.25 -7.75 6.20
N VAL A 120 3.30 -8.89 6.88
CA VAL A 120 4.24 -9.97 6.53
C VAL A 120 3.97 -10.46 5.11
N GLN A 121 2.70 -10.72 4.77
CA GLN A 121 2.33 -11.13 3.41
C GLN A 121 2.71 -10.09 2.35
N LEU A 122 2.44 -8.81 2.61
CA LEU A 122 2.78 -7.72 1.70
C LEU A 122 4.30 -7.57 1.52
N LEU A 123 5.04 -7.49 2.63
CA LEU A 123 6.48 -7.20 2.60
C LEU A 123 7.31 -8.36 2.04
N THR A 124 6.81 -9.59 2.17
CA THR A 124 7.42 -10.78 1.55
C THR A 124 7.01 -10.97 0.09
N SER A 125 5.94 -10.31 -0.36
CA SER A 125 5.54 -10.34 -1.76
C SER A 125 6.43 -9.43 -2.63
N ASP A 126 6.42 -9.71 -3.92
CA ASP A 126 7.23 -9.00 -4.90
C ASP A 126 6.39 -7.99 -5.70
N TYR A 127 6.92 -6.79 -5.87
CA TYR A 127 6.48 -5.88 -6.92
C TYR A 127 7.00 -6.39 -8.26
N ASN A 128 6.07 -6.70 -9.16
CA ASN A 128 6.37 -7.26 -10.47
C ASN A 128 6.02 -6.27 -11.58
N ASP A 129 7.04 -5.75 -12.27
CA ASP A 129 6.83 -4.88 -13.42
C ASP A 129 7.96 -5.01 -14.44
N LEU A 130 7.57 -5.03 -15.71
CA LEU A 130 8.51 -5.08 -16.83
C LEU A 130 9.02 -3.69 -17.18
N GLN A 131 8.23 -2.65 -16.88
CA GLN A 131 8.57 -1.28 -17.21
C GLN A 131 8.63 -0.38 -15.98
N LEU A 132 9.41 0.69 -16.08
CA LEU A 132 9.45 1.69 -15.04
C LEU A 132 8.09 2.41 -14.94
N LEU A 133 7.50 2.40 -13.75
CA LEU A 133 6.28 3.14 -13.45
C LEU A 133 6.57 4.65 -13.49
N SER A 134 5.88 5.39 -14.36
CA SER A 134 6.00 6.85 -14.43
C SER A 134 5.23 7.52 -13.29
N GLU A 135 5.67 8.71 -12.87
CA GLU A 135 5.02 9.50 -11.82
C GLU A 135 3.55 9.81 -12.15
N GLN A 136 3.27 10.20 -13.40
CA GLN A 136 1.89 10.42 -13.86
C GLN A 136 1.01 9.17 -13.70
N ARG A 137 1.58 7.99 -13.98
CA ARG A 137 0.84 6.74 -13.82
C ARG A 137 0.62 6.40 -12.35
N LEU A 138 1.62 6.65 -11.50
CA LEU A 138 1.50 6.50 -10.06
C LEU A 138 0.41 7.41 -9.48
N ASP A 139 0.38 8.69 -9.85
CA ASP A 139 -0.64 9.65 -9.42
C ASP A 139 -2.06 9.24 -9.83
N GLN A 140 -2.20 8.69 -11.05
CA GLN A 140 -3.47 8.12 -11.50
C GLN A 140 -3.91 6.93 -10.62
N LEU A 141 -3.00 6.01 -10.31
CA LEU A 141 -3.32 4.85 -9.47
C LEU A 141 -3.71 5.28 -8.05
N ILE A 142 -3.00 6.25 -7.49
CA ILE A 142 -3.29 6.82 -6.18
C ILE A 142 -4.67 7.49 -6.16
N SER A 143 -5.00 8.32 -7.14
CA SER A 143 -6.31 9.00 -7.19
C SER A 143 -7.49 8.04 -7.32
N ILE A 144 -7.36 6.97 -8.11
CA ILE A 144 -8.37 5.90 -8.22
C ILE A 144 -8.59 5.21 -6.86
N SER A 145 -7.52 4.97 -6.10
CA SER A 145 -7.60 4.35 -4.77
C SER A 145 -8.39 5.22 -3.78
N TYR A 146 -8.24 6.54 -3.84
CA TYR A 146 -8.97 7.45 -2.95
C TYR A 146 -10.46 7.57 -3.27
N THR A 147 -10.86 7.37 -4.53
CA THR A 147 -12.29 7.41 -4.91
C THR A 147 -13.08 6.14 -4.55
N LYS A 148 -12.43 5.09 -4.05
CA LYS A 148 -13.07 3.83 -3.64
C LYS A 148 -13.48 3.77 -2.16
N PHE A 149 -13.17 4.81 -1.39
CA PHE A 149 -13.58 5.00 0.00
C PHE A 149 -14.40 6.28 0.12
#